data_AF-A0A7S1TN73-F1
#
_entry.id   AF-A0A7S1TN73-F1
#
_cell.length_a   1.000
_cell.length_b   1.000
_cell.length_c   1.000
_cell.angle_alpha   90.00
_cell.angle_beta   90.00
_cell.angle_gamma   90.00
#
_symmetry.space_group_name_H-M   'P 1'
#
loop_
_entity.id
_entity.type
_entity.pdbx_description
1 polymer ?
#
loop_
_entity_poly.entity_id
_entity_poly.type
_entity_poly.pdbx_seq_one_letter_code
_entity_poly.pdbx_strand_id
1 'polypeptide(L)'
;RITNFTTHLLIFASMFLLVVVGYIPSSVVWGFFLYIGVATLDGNQMFERVLLVFVQPEKYPPNHFVRRVALRRIFLYTAIQVVLLVFLWLVNENFYIEGGVFKAGLLFPLIIMLFIPIRVFFLPRLFTRRELHALEMEKEEH
;
A
#
# COMPACT_ATOMS: atom_id res chain seq x y z
N ARG A 1 -13.50 20.70 -3.67
CA ARG A 1 -12.88 22.03 -3.50
C ARG A 1 -13.31 22.68 -2.19
N ILE A 2 -14.62 22.76 -1.91
CA ILE A 2 -15.13 23.23 -0.60
C ILE A 2 -14.64 22.33 0.54
N THR A 3 -14.70 21.00 0.38
CA THR A 3 -14.23 20.03 1.40
C THR A 3 -12.82 20.33 1.90
N ASN A 4 -11.84 20.49 1.01
CA ASN A 4 -10.46 20.79 1.43
C ASN A 4 -10.36 22.15 2.14
N PHE A 5 -11.05 23.17 1.64
CA PHE A 5 -11.07 24.48 2.29
C PHE A 5 -11.67 24.39 3.71
N THR A 6 -12.80 23.71 3.85
CA THR A 6 -13.47 23.47 5.13
C THR A 6 -12.60 22.63 6.07
N THR A 7 -11.95 21.58 5.58
CA THR A 7 -11.05 20.74 6.38
C THR A 7 -9.88 21.56 6.92
N HIS A 8 -9.22 22.38 6.09
CA HIS A 8 -8.13 23.24 6.56
C HIS A 8 -8.62 24.30 7.56
N LEU A 9 -9.81 24.87 7.34
CA LEU A 9 -10.42 25.82 8.28
C LEU A 9 -10.70 25.16 9.63
N LEU A 10 -11.24 23.93 9.63
CA LEU A 10 -11.51 23.17 10.85
C LEU A 10 -10.23 22.76 11.59
N ILE A 11 -9.17 22.38 10.85
CA ILE A 11 -7.85 22.11 11.44
C ILE A 11 -7.31 23.39 12.12
N PHE A 12 -7.42 24.55 11.47
CA PHE A 12 -7.00 25.82 12.07
C PHE A 12 -7.83 26.16 13.32
N ALA A 13 -9.16 26.01 13.25
CA ALA A 13 -10.05 26.22 14.40
C ALA A 13 -9.75 25.26 15.57
N SER A 14 -9.31 24.03 15.29
CA SER A 14 -9.00 23.02 16.31
C SER A 14 -7.85 23.44 17.24
N MET A 15 -6.95 24.32 16.80
CA MET A 15 -5.87 24.88 17.63
C MET A 15 -6.42 25.68 18.82
N PHE A 16 -7.57 26.35 18.66
CA PHE A 16 -8.23 27.09 19.74
C PHE A 16 -9.08 26.19 20.64
N LEU A 17 -9.40 24.98 20.19
CA LEU A 17 -10.23 24.00 20.89
C LEU A 17 -9.42 22.85 21.50
N LEU A 18 -8.10 23.02 21.68
CA LEU A 18 -7.21 21.97 22.19
C LEU A 18 -7.65 21.39 23.55
N VAL A 19 -8.23 22.23 24.42
CA VAL A 19 -8.80 21.78 25.71
C VAL A 19 -9.93 20.77 25.49
N VAL A 20 -10.78 21.01 24.49
CA VAL A 20 -11.90 20.13 24.13
C VAL A 20 -11.39 18.83 23.50
N VAL A 21 -10.42 18.94 22.59
CA VAL A 21 -9.78 17.78 21.94
C VAL A 21 -9.07 16.89 22.97
N GLY A 22 -8.50 17.49 24.02
CA GLY A 22 -7.85 16.76 25.11
C GLY A 22 -8.78 15.87 25.94
N TYR A 23 -10.11 16.08 25.89
CA TYR A 23 -11.07 15.18 26.53
C TYR A 23 -11.32 13.89 25.75
N ILE A 24 -10.89 13.82 24.49
CA ILE A 24 -11.07 12.62 23.67
C ILE A 24 -10.14 11.53 24.23
N PRO A 25 -10.68 10.38 24.68
CA PRO A 25 -9.84 9.30 25.18
C PRO A 25 -8.92 8.79 24.07
N SER A 26 -7.66 8.54 24.41
CA SER A 26 -6.67 8.01 23.46
C SER A 26 -7.13 6.71 22.79
N SER A 27 -7.89 5.87 23.51
CA SER A 27 -8.49 4.64 22.97
C SER A 27 -9.36 4.87 21.74
N VAL A 28 -10.10 5.99 21.68
CA VAL A 28 -10.98 6.32 20.54
C VAL A 28 -10.13 6.66 19.31
N VAL A 29 -9.05 7.43 19.52
CA VAL A 29 -8.13 7.83 18.44
C VAL A 29 -7.42 6.60 17.86
N TRP A 30 -6.98 5.66 18.70
CA TRP A 30 -6.41 4.39 18.23
C TRP A 30 -7.42 3.55 17.43
N GLY A 31 -8.69 3.50 17.86
CA GLY A 31 -9.76 2.84 17.11
C GLY A 31 -10.00 3.49 15.74
N PHE A 32 -9.99 4.83 15.69
CA PHE A 32 -10.11 5.58 14.44
C PHE A 32 -8.90 5.35 13.51
N PHE A 33 -7.68 5.32 14.04
CA PHE A 33 -6.49 4.98 13.27
C PHE A 33 -6.55 3.57 12.70
N LEU A 34 -7.03 2.59 13.48
CA LEU A 34 -7.23 1.22 12.99
C LEU A 34 -8.27 1.19 11.88
N TYR A 35 -9.39 1.90 12.03
CA TYR A 35 -10.40 2.01 10.98
C TYR A 35 -9.84 2.61 9.69
N ILE A 36 -9.10 3.74 9.76
CA ILE A 36 -8.45 4.32 8.58
C ILE A 36 -7.46 3.31 7.99
N GLY A 37 -6.66 2.63 8.81
CA GLY A 37 -5.72 1.61 8.36
C GLY A 37 -6.41 0.53 7.54
N VAL A 38 -7.49 -0.06 8.05
CA VAL A 38 -8.27 -1.07 7.33
C VAL A 38 -8.95 -0.48 6.09
N ALA A 39 -9.54 0.71 6.19
CA ALA A 39 -10.21 1.37 5.07
C ALA A 39 -9.24 1.72 3.92
N THR A 40 -7.96 1.98 4.21
CA THR A 40 -6.94 2.20 3.16
C THR A 40 -6.49 0.92 2.46
N LEU A 41 -6.77 -0.25 3.04
CA LEU A 41 -6.54 -1.53 2.39
C LEU A 41 -7.68 -1.91 1.45
N ASP A 42 -8.87 -1.36 1.66
CA ASP A 42 -10.02 -1.55 0.78
C ASP A 42 -9.76 -0.88 -0.59
N GLY A 43 -9.98 -1.63 -1.67
CA GLY A 43 -9.61 -1.22 -3.03
C GLY A 43 -8.10 -1.25 -3.34
N ASN A 44 -7.26 -1.76 -2.42
CA ASN A 44 -5.84 -1.95 -2.69
C ASN A 44 -5.61 -3.28 -3.43
N GLN A 45 -5.29 -3.18 -4.72
CA GLN A 45 -5.07 -4.34 -5.59
C GLN A 45 -4.00 -5.32 -5.10
N MET A 46 -2.93 -4.82 -4.48
CA MET A 46 -1.90 -5.70 -3.92
C MET A 46 -2.47 -6.50 -2.75
N PHE A 47 -3.24 -5.86 -1.88
CA PHE A 47 -3.90 -6.50 -0.75
C PHE A 47 -4.94 -7.53 -1.20
N GLU A 48 -5.76 -7.20 -2.20
CA GLU A 48 -6.71 -8.13 -2.82
C GLU A 48 -6.01 -9.37 -3.38
N ARG A 49 -4.89 -9.21 -4.08
CA ARG A 49 -4.10 -10.33 -4.62
C ARG A 49 -3.45 -11.17 -3.52
N VAL A 50 -3.02 -10.56 -2.42
CA VAL A 50 -2.54 -11.30 -1.24
C VAL A 50 -3.69 -12.08 -0.61
N LEU A 51 -4.89 -11.50 -0.51
CA LEU A 51 -6.07 -12.18 0.03
C LEU A 51 -6.44 -13.41 -0.82
N LEU A 52 -6.29 -13.34 -2.15
CA LEU A 52 -6.51 -14.48 -3.05
C LEU A 52 -5.60 -15.68 -2.74
N VAL A 53 -4.44 -15.49 -2.11
CA VAL A 53 -3.58 -16.61 -1.64
C VAL A 53 -4.29 -17.45 -0.56
N PHE A 54 -5.10 -16.79 0.27
CA PHE A 54 -5.79 -17.39 1.41
C PHE A 54 -7.20 -17.87 1.05
N VAL A 55 -7.73 -17.47 -0.11
CA VAL A 55 -9.06 -17.88 -0.60
C VAL A 55 -8.94 -19.17 -1.42
N GLN A 56 -9.84 -20.13 -1.17
CA GLN A 56 -9.90 -21.36 -1.94
C GLN A 56 -10.26 -21.08 -3.42
N PRO A 57 -9.63 -21.77 -4.39
CA PRO A 57 -9.85 -21.51 -5.81
C PRO A 57 -11.30 -21.61 -6.30
N GLU A 58 -12.14 -22.37 -5.59
CA GLU A 58 -13.56 -22.57 -5.90
C GLU A 58 -14.44 -21.36 -5.58
N LYS A 59 -13.94 -20.41 -4.78
CA LYS A 59 -14.65 -19.20 -4.37
C LYS A 59 -14.18 -17.94 -5.09
N TYR A 60 -13.34 -18.08 -6.12
CA TYR A 60 -12.91 -16.92 -6.90
C TYR A 60 -14.11 -16.27 -7.60
N PRO A 61 -14.31 -14.94 -7.43
CA PRO A 61 -15.36 -14.21 -8.14
C PRO A 61 -15.31 -14.48 -9.64
N PRO A 62 -16.46 -14.65 -10.32
CA PRO A 62 -16.52 -15.01 -11.75
C PRO A 62 -15.86 -13.98 -12.68
N ASN A 63 -15.52 -12.80 -12.17
CA ASN A 63 -15.02 -11.66 -12.93
C ASN A 63 -13.48 -11.55 -12.93
N HIS A 64 -12.74 -12.38 -12.18
CA HIS A 64 -11.30 -12.13 -11.98
C HIS A 64 -10.36 -12.69 -13.07
N PHE A 65 -9.25 -11.97 -13.21
CA PHE A 65 -7.97 -12.26 -13.87
C PHE A 65 -7.46 -13.71 -13.86
N VAL A 66 -7.94 -14.54 -12.93
CA VAL A 66 -7.55 -15.95 -12.75
C VAL A 66 -7.72 -16.79 -14.03
N ARG A 67 -8.67 -16.42 -14.91
CA ARG A 67 -8.87 -17.09 -16.21
C ARG A 67 -7.91 -16.67 -17.31
N ARG A 68 -7.29 -15.49 -17.22
CA ARG A 68 -6.42 -14.93 -18.28
C ARG A 68 -4.93 -15.18 -18.02
N VAL A 69 -4.52 -15.29 -16.76
CA VAL A 69 -3.12 -15.48 -16.36
C VAL A 69 -3.02 -16.63 -15.37
N ALA A 70 -2.00 -17.48 -15.52
CA ALA A 70 -1.79 -18.60 -14.60
C ALA A 70 -1.62 -18.09 -13.15
N LEU A 71 -2.38 -18.64 -12.20
CA LEU A 71 -2.33 -18.31 -10.76
C LEU A 71 -0.91 -18.23 -10.21
N ARG A 72 -0.03 -19.15 -10.62
CA ARG A 72 1.38 -19.17 -10.21
C ARG A 72 2.12 -17.86 -10.54
N ARG A 73 1.80 -17.23 -11.66
CA ARG A 73 2.41 -15.96 -12.09
C ARG A 73 1.86 -14.78 -11.30
N ILE A 74 0.57 -14.80 -10.95
CA ILE A 74 -0.05 -13.80 -10.07
C ILE A 74 0.60 -13.88 -8.67
N PHE A 75 0.77 -15.08 -8.13
CA PHE A 75 1.42 -15.27 -6.83
C PHE A 75 2.90 -14.88 -6.87
N LEU A 76 3.63 -15.20 -7.94
CA LEU A 76 5.03 -14.78 -8.08
C LEU A 76 5.16 -13.26 -8.13
N TYR A 77 4.30 -12.58 -8.87
CA TYR A 77 4.28 -11.12 -8.95
C TYR A 77 3.98 -10.50 -7.58
N THR A 78 2.96 -11.01 -6.90
CA THR A 78 2.54 -10.53 -5.58
C THR A 78 3.62 -10.79 -4.53
N ALA A 79 4.31 -11.94 -4.57
CA ALA A 79 5.44 -12.25 -3.70
C ALA A 79 6.60 -11.27 -3.90
N ILE A 80 6.94 -10.92 -5.14
CA ILE A 80 7.97 -9.90 -5.42
C ILE A 80 7.56 -8.55 -4.82
N GLN A 81 6.30 -8.13 -4.98
CA GLN A 81 5.80 -6.87 -4.40
C GLN A 81 5.84 -6.88 -2.87
N VAL A 82 5.46 -7.98 -2.23
CA VAL A 82 5.52 -8.14 -0.77
C VAL A 82 6.96 -8.09 -0.28
N VAL A 83 7.90 -8.74 -0.96
CA VAL A 83 9.34 -8.69 -0.61
C VAL A 83 9.86 -7.26 -0.71
N LEU A 84 9.50 -6.52 -1.76
CA LEU A 84 9.88 -5.11 -1.90
C LEU A 84 9.27 -4.23 -0.80
N LEU A 85 8.03 -4.49 -0.41
CA LEU A 85 7.35 -3.79 0.69
C LEU A 85 8.04 -4.06 2.03
N VAL A 86 8.37 -5.32 2.34
CA VAL A 86 9.09 -5.70 3.57
C VAL A 86 10.48 -5.08 3.58
N PHE A 87 11.20 -5.09 2.46
CA PHE A 87 12.49 -4.43 2.33
C PHE A 87 12.39 -2.93 2.62
N LEU A 88 11.39 -2.26 2.04
CA LEU A 88 11.14 -0.83 2.28
C LEU A 88 10.82 -0.55 3.76
N TRP A 89 10.02 -1.41 4.39
CA TRP A 89 9.69 -1.30 5.81
C TRP A 89 10.93 -1.45 6.70
N LEU A 90 11.80 -2.43 6.44
CA LEU A 90 13.05 -2.62 7.18
C LEU A 90 13.98 -1.40 7.08
N VAL A 91 14.05 -0.77 5.90
CA VAL A 91 14.85 0.46 5.75
C VAL A 91 14.22 1.63 6.49
N ASN A 92 12.88 1.76 6.45
CA ASN A 92 12.18 2.82 7.17
C ASN A 92 12.39 2.73 8.70
N GLU A 93 12.36 1.52 9.26
CA GLU A 93 12.61 1.26 10.68
C GLU A 93 14.09 1.42 11.09
N ASN A 94 14.99 1.82 10.16
CA ASN A 94 16.44 1.94 10.39
C ASN A 94 17.13 0.64 10.81
N PHE A 95 16.55 -0.52 10.47
CA PHE A 95 17.00 -1.85 10.92
C PHE A 95 18.49 -2.14 10.61
N TYR A 96 19.06 -1.52 9.57
CA TYR A 96 20.45 -1.73 9.14
C TYR A 96 21.44 -0.66 9.65
N ILE A 97 20.97 0.43 10.27
CA ILE A 97 21.80 1.56 10.70
C ILE A 97 21.52 1.82 12.19
N GLU A 98 21.93 0.91 13.06
CA GLU A 98 21.71 1.01 14.52
C GLU A 98 22.64 2.00 15.26
N GLY A 99 23.42 2.84 14.56
CA GLY A 99 24.44 3.68 15.22
C GLY A 99 24.71 5.07 14.62
N GLY A 100 23.93 5.52 13.63
CA GLY A 100 24.15 6.79 12.94
C GLY A 100 23.17 7.89 13.34
N VAL A 101 23.60 9.15 13.28
CA VAL A 101 22.71 10.35 13.37
C VAL A 101 21.70 10.39 12.20
N PHE A 102 21.97 9.62 11.16
CA PHE A 102 21.19 9.59 9.93
C PHE A 102 20.00 8.62 10.05
N LYS A 103 18.79 9.18 10.08
CA LYS A 103 17.54 8.41 9.97
C LYS A 103 17.39 7.93 8.52
N ALA A 104 17.58 6.63 8.28
CA ALA A 104 17.34 5.94 7.03
C ALA A 104 15.94 6.19 6.43
N GLY A 105 14.94 6.55 7.26
CA GLY A 105 13.64 7.05 6.78
C GLY A 105 13.73 8.26 5.84
N LEU A 106 14.81 9.05 5.88
CA LEU A 106 15.05 10.15 4.94
C LEU A 106 15.34 9.65 3.51
N LEU A 107 15.85 8.42 3.36
CA LEU A 107 16.11 7.78 2.05
C LEU A 107 14.86 7.14 1.45
N PHE A 108 13.76 7.05 2.20
CA PHE A 108 12.53 6.40 1.75
C PHE A 108 12.06 6.88 0.36
N PRO A 109 12.01 8.19 0.04
CA PRO A 109 11.64 8.65 -1.30
C PRO A 109 12.62 8.18 -2.39
N LEU A 110 13.92 8.12 -2.09
CA LEU A 110 14.95 7.65 -3.02
C LEU A 110 14.82 6.15 -3.30
N ILE A 111 14.47 5.36 -2.29
CA ILE A 111 14.25 3.92 -2.43
C ILE A 111 12.99 3.64 -3.25
N ILE A 112 11.92 4.40 -3.04
CA ILE A 112 10.73 4.33 -3.89
C ILE A 112 11.07 4.68 -5.34
N MET A 113 11.91 5.71 -5.57
CA MET A 113 12.38 6.01 -6.92
C MET A 113 13.16 4.85 -7.54
N LEU A 114 13.95 4.10 -6.75
CA LEU A 114 14.65 2.90 -7.19
C LEU A 114 13.70 1.72 -7.52
N PHE A 115 12.49 1.69 -6.97
CA PHE A 115 11.50 0.66 -7.32
C PHE A 115 10.94 0.85 -8.73
N ILE A 116 10.98 2.08 -9.28
CA ILE A 116 10.54 2.38 -10.65
C ILE A 116 11.38 1.61 -11.69
N PRO A 117 12.72 1.67 -11.73
CA PRO A 117 13.50 0.89 -12.67
C PRO A 117 13.39 -0.62 -12.43
N ILE A 118 13.22 -1.08 -11.19
CA ILE A 118 12.94 -2.51 -10.92
C ILE A 118 11.65 -2.92 -11.64
N ARG A 119 10.59 -2.12 -11.54
CA ARG A 119 9.33 -2.37 -12.26
C ARG A 119 9.50 -2.33 -13.78
N VAL A 120 10.24 -1.37 -14.32
CA VAL A 120 10.33 -1.14 -15.77
C VAL A 120 11.33 -2.05 -16.47
N PHE A 121 12.39 -2.50 -15.80
CA PHE A 121 13.45 -3.32 -16.42
C PHE A 121 13.46 -4.78 -15.95
N PHE A 122 13.12 -5.05 -14.69
CA PHE A 122 13.22 -6.41 -14.12
C PHE A 122 11.95 -7.23 -14.37
N LEU A 123 10.76 -6.65 -14.17
CA LEU A 123 9.49 -7.37 -14.40
C LEU A 123 9.28 -7.82 -15.85
N PRO A 124 9.58 -7.02 -16.90
CA PRO A 124 9.41 -7.46 -18.29
C PRO A 124 10.38 -8.56 -18.72
N ARG A 125 11.43 -8.82 -17.91
CA ARG A 125 12.35 -9.94 -18.10
C ARG A 125 11.79 -11.26 -17.56
N LEU A 126 10.93 -11.20 -16.53
CA LEU A 126 10.34 -12.37 -15.87
C LEU A 126 8.93 -12.71 -16.40
N PHE A 127 8.18 -11.70 -16.84
CA PHE A 127 6.79 -11.83 -17.29
C PHE A 127 6.63 -11.38 -18.73
N THR A 128 5.69 -12.02 -19.43
CA THR A 128 5.37 -11.63 -20.81
C THR A 128 4.62 -10.30 -20.81
N ARG A 129 4.81 -9.45 -21.85
CA ARG A 129 4.09 -8.17 -21.97
C ARG A 129 2.57 -8.31 -21.83
N ARG A 130 1.98 -9.42 -22.32
CA ARG A 130 0.54 -9.73 -22.16
C ARG A 130 0.13 -9.96 -20.70
N GLU A 131 1.00 -10.59 -19.91
CA GLU A 131 0.76 -10.88 -18.48
C GLU A 131 0.88 -9.61 -17.65
N LEU A 132 1.91 -8.79 -17.92
CA LEU A 132 2.08 -7.48 -17.30
C LEU A 132 0.90 -6.56 -17.61
N HIS A 133 0.50 -6.47 -18.88
CA HIS A 133 -0.59 -5.60 -19.31
C HIS A 133 -1.94 -6.05 -18.74
N ALA A 134 -2.17 -7.36 -18.61
CA ALA A 134 -3.33 -7.87 -17.87
C ALA A 134 -3.29 -7.38 -16.41
N LEU A 135 -2.18 -7.59 -15.70
CA LEU A 135 -2.03 -7.17 -14.29
C LEU A 135 -2.09 -5.64 -14.09
N GLU A 136 -1.86 -4.84 -15.14
CA GLU A 136 -1.90 -3.37 -15.08
C GLU A 136 -3.25 -2.78 -15.49
N MET A 137 -3.94 -3.36 -16.48
CA MET A 137 -5.26 -2.88 -16.93
C MET A 137 -6.35 -2.93 -15.85
N GLU A 138 -6.22 -3.83 -14.87
CA GLU A 138 -7.09 -3.86 -13.68
C GLU A 138 -7.09 -2.53 -12.93
N LYS A 139 -5.99 -1.77 -12.99
CA LYS A 139 -5.85 -0.45 -12.35
C LYS A 139 -6.77 0.62 -12.92
N GLU A 140 -7.29 0.42 -14.12
CA GLU A 140 -8.13 1.41 -14.81
C GLU A 140 -9.64 1.09 -14.74
N GLU A 141 -10.02 -0.13 -14.35
CA GLU A 141 -11.44 -0.55 -14.27
C GLU A 141 -12.11 -0.26 -12.90
N HIS A 142 -11.35 0.20 -11.91
CA HIS A 142 -11.81 0.58 -10.56
C HIS A 142 -11.56 2.07 -10.27
#